data_AF-A0A417RSR4-F1
#
_entry.id   AF-A0A417RSR4-F1
#
_cell.length_a   1.000
_cell.length_b   1.000
_cell.length_c   1.000
_cell.angle_alpha   90.00
_cell.angle_beta   90.00
_cell.angle_gamma   90.00
#
_symmetry.space_group_name_H-M   'P 1'
#
loop_
_entity.id
_entity.type
_entity.pdbx_description
1 polymer ?
#
loop_
_entity_poly.entity_id
_entity_poly.type
_entity_poly.pdbx_seq_one_letter_code
_entity_poly.pdbx_strand_id
1 'polypeptide(L)'
;MAFFDNMKETLTSAGRDVSQKAKEVSNIAKLKMDIKSKQDALDKQYIELGKHYYEMNKEGEVDNAGIANVSTLTNEIAALQAEILKIQGACVCPQCGMTLPEGTAFCSQCGASIVPPNNN
;
A
#
# COMPACT_ATOMS: atom_id res chain seq x y z
N MET A 1 11.72 56.18 -12.77
CA MET A 1 10.33 56.15 -13.27
C MET A 1 10.35 55.67 -14.71
N ALA A 2 10.48 54.35 -14.95
CA ALA A 2 10.47 53.79 -16.32
C ALA A 2 9.94 52.34 -16.39
N PHE A 3 9.64 51.73 -15.23
CA PHE A 3 9.16 50.35 -15.15
C PHE A 3 7.63 50.28 -14.99
N PHE A 4 7.02 51.26 -14.31
CA PHE A 4 5.56 51.33 -14.12
C PHE A 4 4.82 51.92 -15.32
N ASP A 5 5.45 52.80 -16.11
CA ASP A 5 4.80 53.42 -17.27
C ASP A 5 4.63 52.43 -18.44
N ASN A 6 5.63 51.56 -18.69
CA ASN A 6 5.52 50.48 -19.67
C ASN A 6 4.57 49.35 -19.23
N MET A 7 4.33 49.20 -17.92
CA MET A 7 3.38 48.23 -17.38
C MET A 7 1.93 48.73 -17.48
N LYS A 8 1.70 50.05 -17.43
CA LYS A 8 0.38 50.68 -17.56
C LYS A 8 -0.15 50.66 -19.01
N GLU A 9 0.71 50.82 -20.00
CA GLU A 9 0.33 50.76 -21.42
C GLU A 9 -0.02 49.33 -21.87
N THR A 10 0.68 48.32 -21.33
CA THR A 10 0.38 46.89 -21.63
C THR A 10 -0.84 46.36 -20.87
N LEU A 11 -1.15 46.89 -19.68
CA LEU A 11 -2.36 46.53 -18.92
C LEU A 11 -3.65 46.97 -19.62
N THR A 12 -3.60 48.08 -20.36
CA THR A 12 -4.80 48.72 -20.92
C THR A 12 -5.30 48.01 -22.20
N SER A 13 -4.44 47.31 -22.94
CA SER A 13 -4.82 46.53 -24.13
C SER A 13 -5.20 45.07 -23.82
N ALA A 14 -4.81 44.54 -22.65
CA ALA A 14 -5.13 43.18 -22.20
C ALA A 14 -6.45 43.06 -21.40
N GLY A 15 -7.31 44.08 -21.43
CA GLY A 15 -8.53 44.16 -20.61
C GLY A 15 -9.72 43.32 -21.07
N ARG A 16 -9.67 42.63 -22.22
CA ARG A 16 -10.81 41.88 -22.78
C ARG A 16 -10.74 40.35 -22.66
N ASP A 17 -9.58 39.74 -22.42
CA ASP A 17 -9.41 38.28 -22.45
C ASP A 17 -9.20 37.61 -21.08
N VAL A 18 -9.41 38.35 -19.98
CA VAL A 18 -9.19 37.83 -18.60
C VAL A 18 -10.28 36.85 -18.16
N SER A 19 -11.53 37.02 -18.65
CA SER A 19 -12.67 36.16 -18.29
C SER A 19 -12.56 34.73 -18.83
N GLN A 20 -11.98 34.57 -20.02
CA GLN A 20 -11.92 33.28 -20.72
C GLN A 20 -10.81 32.38 -20.16
N LYS A 21 -9.65 32.96 -19.83
CA LYS A 21 -8.52 32.25 -19.18
C LYS A 21 -8.86 31.75 -17.77
N ALA A 22 -9.71 32.46 -17.01
CA ALA A 22 -10.10 32.01 -15.67
C ALA A 22 -10.89 30.69 -15.68
N LYS A 23 -11.79 30.50 -16.68
CA LYS A 23 -12.53 29.24 -16.87
C LYS A 23 -11.62 28.09 -17.32
N GLU A 24 -10.66 28.38 -18.19
CA GLU A 24 -9.67 27.40 -18.66
C GLU A 24 -8.77 26.89 -17.53
N VAL A 25 -8.35 27.77 -16.61
CA VAL A 25 -7.55 27.38 -15.43
C VAL A 25 -8.34 26.46 -14.48
N SER A 26 -9.65 26.70 -14.28
CA SER A 26 -10.52 25.83 -13.48
C SER A 26 -10.67 24.44 -14.10
N ASN A 27 -10.82 24.36 -15.43
CA ASN A 27 -10.90 23.09 -16.15
C ASN A 27 -9.58 22.31 -16.09
N ILE A 28 -8.43 23.00 -16.19
CA ILE A 28 -7.11 22.38 -16.03
C ILE A 28 -6.94 21.81 -14.62
N ALA A 29 -7.37 22.53 -13.58
CA ALA A 29 -7.28 22.05 -12.20
C ALA A 29 -8.11 20.77 -11.99
N LYS A 30 -9.35 20.73 -12.51
CA LYS A 30 -10.20 19.53 -12.47
C LYS A 30 -9.55 18.34 -13.19
N LEU A 31 -9.07 18.55 -14.42
CA LEU A 31 -8.41 17.49 -15.19
C LEU A 31 -7.18 16.93 -14.46
N LYS A 32 -6.38 17.78 -13.80
CA LYS A 32 -5.24 17.32 -12.99
C LYS A 32 -5.67 16.48 -11.78
N MET A 33 -6.76 16.85 -11.11
CA MET A 33 -7.31 16.06 -10.01
C MET A 33 -7.83 14.71 -10.50
N ASP A 34 -8.52 14.69 -11.65
CA ASP A 34 -9.01 13.45 -12.26
C ASP A 34 -7.86 12.53 -12.67
N ILE A 35 -6.79 13.08 -13.28
CA ILE A 35 -5.57 12.32 -13.62
C ILE A 35 -4.98 11.70 -12.37
N LYS A 36 -4.79 12.47 -11.29
CA LYS A 36 -4.25 11.95 -10.04
C LYS A 36 -5.12 10.83 -9.47
N SER A 37 -6.45 11.05 -9.43
CA SER A 37 -7.39 10.03 -8.96
C SER A 37 -7.31 8.74 -9.77
N LYS A 38 -7.13 8.83 -11.09
CA LYS A 38 -7.01 7.67 -11.98
C LYS A 38 -5.64 6.99 -11.85
N GLN A 39 -4.57 7.74 -11.63
CA GLN A 39 -3.24 7.18 -11.32
C GLN A 39 -3.29 6.38 -10.01
N ASP A 40 -3.86 6.94 -8.94
CA ASP A 40 -3.99 6.25 -7.65
C ASP A 40 -4.83 4.96 -7.79
N ALA A 41 -5.87 4.98 -8.63
CA ALA A 41 -6.68 3.80 -8.92
C ALA A 41 -5.91 2.75 -9.74
N LEU A 42 -5.13 3.19 -10.72
CA LEU A 42 -4.31 2.33 -11.57
C LEU A 42 -3.24 1.61 -10.75
N ASP A 43 -2.54 2.31 -9.85
CA ASP A 43 -1.51 1.72 -9.00
C ASP A 43 -2.08 0.62 -8.08
N LYS A 44 -3.28 0.85 -7.53
CA LYS A 44 -3.99 -0.18 -6.75
C LYS A 44 -4.31 -1.41 -7.59
N GLN A 45 -4.80 -1.21 -8.82
CA GLN A 45 -5.10 -2.31 -9.73
C GLN A 45 -3.84 -3.08 -10.12
N TYR A 46 -2.70 -2.42 -10.35
CA TYR A 46 -1.44 -3.12 -10.58
C TYR A 46 -0.99 -3.97 -9.39
N ILE A 47 -1.16 -3.48 -8.17
CA ILE A 47 -0.85 -4.25 -6.95
C ILE A 47 -1.76 -5.48 -6.85
N GLU A 48 -3.05 -5.33 -7.08
CA GLU A 48 -4.01 -6.45 -7.03
C GLU A 48 -3.72 -7.50 -8.10
N LEU A 49 -3.45 -7.07 -9.34
CA LEU A 49 -3.05 -7.95 -10.43
C LEU A 49 -1.75 -8.69 -10.13
N GLY A 50 -0.75 -7.99 -9.59
CA GLY A 50 0.53 -8.58 -9.19
C GLY A 50 0.37 -9.64 -8.10
N LYS A 51 -0.48 -9.39 -7.10
CA LYS A 51 -0.81 -10.37 -6.05
C LYS A 51 -1.48 -11.60 -6.62
N HIS A 52 -2.50 -11.43 -7.44
CA HIS A 52 -3.21 -12.54 -8.08
C HIS A 52 -2.26 -13.35 -8.98
N TYR A 53 -1.43 -12.68 -9.76
CA TYR A 53 -0.42 -13.33 -10.58
C TYR A 53 0.59 -14.11 -9.73
N TYR A 54 1.09 -13.55 -8.63
CA TYR A 54 1.96 -14.26 -7.71
C TYR A 54 1.26 -15.49 -7.11
N GLU A 55 0.03 -15.36 -6.61
CA GLU A 55 -0.73 -16.47 -6.02
C GLU A 55 -0.97 -17.63 -6.98
N MET A 56 -1.22 -17.35 -8.26
CA MET A 56 -1.40 -18.36 -9.29
C MET A 56 -0.09 -19.04 -9.73
N ASN A 57 1.05 -18.35 -9.60
CA ASN A 57 2.32 -18.79 -10.18
C ASN A 57 3.40 -19.11 -9.14
N LYS A 58 3.15 -18.91 -7.84
CA LYS A 58 4.07 -19.23 -6.73
C LYS A 58 4.46 -20.71 -6.65
N GLU A 59 3.64 -21.59 -7.20
CA GLU A 59 3.83 -23.06 -7.20
C GLU A 59 4.22 -23.60 -8.60
N GLY A 60 4.29 -22.74 -9.61
CA GLY A 60 4.62 -23.12 -11.00
C GLY A 60 6.08 -22.85 -11.37
N GLU A 61 6.53 -23.41 -12.50
CA GLU A 61 7.87 -23.19 -13.08
C GLU A 61 7.96 -21.89 -13.90
N VAL A 62 7.31 -20.81 -13.45
CA VAL A 62 7.42 -19.53 -14.15
C VAL A 62 8.73 -18.87 -13.74
N ASP A 63 9.69 -18.87 -14.67
CA ASP A 63 10.95 -18.13 -14.53
C ASP A 63 10.68 -16.62 -14.63
N ASN A 64 10.30 -16.03 -13.49
CA ASN A 64 10.15 -14.61 -13.32
C ASN A 64 10.89 -14.18 -12.05
N ALA A 65 11.96 -13.41 -12.23
CA ALA A 65 12.75 -12.86 -11.13
C ALA A 65 11.89 -12.09 -10.09
N GLY A 66 10.78 -11.49 -10.53
CA GLY A 66 9.83 -10.82 -9.63
C GLY A 66 9.13 -11.80 -8.67
N ILE A 67 8.75 -13.00 -9.13
CA ILE A 67 8.14 -14.03 -8.28
C ILE A 67 9.17 -14.53 -7.26
N ALA A 68 10.38 -14.84 -7.70
CA ALA A 68 11.46 -15.29 -6.81
C ALA A 68 11.75 -14.27 -5.71
N ASN A 69 11.82 -12.97 -6.05
CA ASN A 69 12.04 -11.90 -5.08
C ASN A 69 10.89 -11.78 -4.07
N VAL A 70 9.63 -11.86 -4.51
CA VAL A 70 8.46 -11.81 -3.62
C VAL A 70 8.46 -13.02 -2.67
N SER A 71 8.78 -14.22 -3.17
CA SER A 71 8.91 -15.42 -2.34
C SER A 71 10.00 -15.27 -1.27
N THR A 72 11.19 -14.78 -1.65
CA THR A 72 12.30 -14.54 -0.73
C THR A 72 11.91 -13.56 0.38
N LEU A 73 11.37 -12.39 0.01
CA LEU A 73 10.92 -11.39 0.98
C LEU A 73 9.82 -11.92 1.91
N THR A 74 8.90 -12.72 1.37
CA THR A 74 7.83 -13.34 2.18
C THR A 74 8.42 -14.29 3.22
N ASN A 75 9.42 -15.10 2.86
CA ASN A 75 10.10 -16.00 3.79
C ASN A 75 10.92 -15.24 4.84
N GLU A 76 11.62 -14.18 4.45
CA GLU A 76 12.36 -13.31 5.37
C GLU A 76 11.43 -12.63 6.39
N ILE A 77 10.28 -12.12 5.93
CA ILE A 77 9.25 -11.55 6.81
C ILE A 77 8.74 -12.60 7.80
N ALA A 78 8.46 -13.83 7.34
CA ALA A 78 8.01 -14.91 8.21
C ALA A 78 9.06 -15.28 9.27
N ALA A 79 10.34 -15.32 8.89
CA ALA A 79 11.44 -15.58 9.82
C ALA A 79 11.56 -14.46 10.88
N LEU A 80 11.49 -13.19 10.47
CA LEU A 80 11.51 -12.05 11.38
C LEU A 80 10.32 -12.06 12.34
N GLN A 81 9.12 -12.40 11.85
CA GLN A 81 7.93 -12.55 12.69
C GLN A 81 8.08 -13.67 13.72
N ALA A 82 8.69 -14.80 13.34
CA ALA A 82 8.98 -15.89 14.27
C ALA A 82 10.01 -15.47 15.35
N GLU A 83 11.02 -14.69 14.98
CA GLU A 83 11.98 -14.14 15.94
C GLU A 83 11.32 -13.16 16.91
N ILE A 84 10.44 -12.29 16.43
CA ILE A 84 9.63 -11.39 17.27
C ILE A 84 8.80 -12.20 18.27
N LEU A 85 8.10 -13.25 17.82
CA LEU A 85 7.30 -14.12 18.69
C LEU A 85 8.16 -14.78 19.78
N LYS A 86 9.36 -15.24 19.41
CA LYS A 86 10.31 -15.83 20.36
C LYS A 86 10.80 -14.82 21.40
N ILE A 87 11.13 -13.60 20.99
CA ILE A 87 11.56 -12.53 21.90
C ILE A 87 10.42 -12.12 22.84
N GLN A 88 9.19 -12.06 22.31
CA GLN A 88 8.00 -11.72 23.09
C GLN A 88 7.55 -12.84 24.03
N GLY A 89 8.16 -14.04 23.95
CA GLY A 89 7.71 -15.21 24.67
C GLY A 89 6.23 -15.45 24.38
N ALA A 90 5.87 -15.45 23.10
CA ALA A 90 4.49 -15.57 22.65
C ALA A 90 4.36 -16.68 21.59
N CYS A 91 3.23 -17.38 21.62
CA CYS A 91 2.86 -18.42 20.68
C CYS A 91 1.54 -18.04 19.97
N VAL A 92 1.28 -18.63 18.80
CA VAL A 92 0.06 -18.38 18.04
C VAL A 92 -0.86 -19.59 18.18
N CYS A 93 -2.14 -19.35 18.48
CA CYS A 93 -3.14 -20.40 18.53
C CYS A 93 -3.33 -21.04 17.16
N PRO A 94 -3.16 -22.37 17.00
CA PRO A 94 -3.28 -23.03 15.70
C PRO A 94 -4.73 -23.07 15.20
N GLN A 95 -5.73 -22.90 16.07
CA GLN A 95 -7.14 -22.97 15.69
C GLN A 95 -7.72 -21.60 15.28
N CYS A 96 -7.33 -20.51 15.94
CA CYS A 96 -7.91 -19.18 15.70
C CYS A 96 -6.91 -18.09 15.32
N GLY A 97 -5.60 -18.35 15.41
CA GLY A 97 -4.56 -17.38 15.05
C GLY A 97 -4.27 -16.31 16.12
N MET A 98 -4.88 -16.38 17.31
CA MET A 98 -4.58 -15.45 18.40
C MET A 98 -3.16 -15.63 18.93
N THR A 99 -2.43 -14.52 19.06
CA THR A 99 -1.16 -14.49 19.79
C THR A 99 -1.41 -14.55 21.29
N LEU A 100 -0.78 -15.50 21.95
CA LEU A 100 -0.91 -15.81 23.37
C LEU A 100 0.48 -15.83 24.00
N PRO A 101 0.62 -15.52 25.30
CA PRO A 101 1.88 -15.76 26.01
C PRO A 101 2.33 -17.23 25.91
N GLU A 102 3.63 -17.45 25.86
CA GLU A 102 4.24 -18.78 25.85
C GLU A 102 3.91 -19.49 27.18
N GLY A 103 3.57 -20.78 27.09
CA GLY A 103 3.12 -21.57 28.25
C GLY A 103 1.62 -21.48 28.56
N THR A 104 0.80 -20.77 27.79
CA THR A 104 -0.67 -20.85 27.94
C THR A 104 -1.17 -22.25 27.61
N ALA A 105 -1.95 -22.86 28.50
CA ALA A 105 -2.50 -24.19 28.27
C ALA A 105 -3.61 -24.20 27.21
N PHE A 106 -4.46 -23.16 27.21
CA PHE A 106 -5.62 -23.02 26.35
C PHE A 106 -5.72 -21.60 25.79
N CYS A 107 -6.29 -21.48 24.58
CA CYS A 107 -6.57 -20.20 23.97
C CYS A 107 -7.71 -19.48 24.68
N SER A 108 -7.48 -18.22 25.09
CA SER A 108 -8.50 -17.38 25.71
C SER A 108 -9.63 -16.95 24.76
N GLN A 109 -9.44 -17.05 23.44
CA GLN A 109 -10.45 -16.68 22.44
C GLN A 109 -11.30 -17.85 21.96
N CYS A 110 -10.70 -19.00 21.66
CA CYS A 110 -11.42 -20.14 21.08
C CYS A 110 -11.44 -21.40 21.96
N GLY A 111 -10.73 -21.42 23.10
CA GLY A 111 -10.67 -22.57 24.00
C GLY A 111 -9.79 -23.73 23.52
N ALA A 112 -9.12 -23.62 22.37
CA ALA A 112 -8.23 -24.66 21.85
C ALA A 112 -7.05 -24.93 22.80
N SER A 113 -6.64 -26.19 22.96
CA SER A 113 -5.39 -26.53 23.64
C SER A 113 -4.19 -26.08 22.83
N ILE A 114 -3.25 -25.39 23.46
CA ILE A 114 -2.05 -24.83 22.81
C ILE A 114 -0.82 -25.71 23.06
N VAL A 115 -0.80 -26.45 24.17
CA VAL A 115 0.27 -27.40 24.49
C VAL A 115 0.01 -28.75 23.81
N PRO A 116 1.05 -29.39 23.22
CA PRO A 116 0.97 -30.79 22.84
C PRO A 116 0.75 -31.66 24.09
N PRO A 117 -0.01 -32.78 23.99
CA PRO A 117 -0.34 -33.61 25.14
C PRO A 117 0.94 -34.24 25.72
N ASN A 118 1.38 -33.74 26.87
CA ASN A 118 2.46 -34.34 27.64
C ASN A 118 1.85 -35.50 28.43
N ASN A 119 1.78 -36.68 27.83
CA ASN A 119 1.42 -37.92 28.53
C ASN A 119 2.67 -38.45 29.23
N ASN A 120 2.70 -38.30 30.56
CA ASN A 120 3.58 -39.07 31.46
C ASN A 120 3.27 -40.57 31.34
#